data_AF-A0A327MRV8-F1
#
_entry.id   AF-A0A327MRV8-F1
#
_cell.length_a   1.000
_cell.length_b   1.000
_cell.length_c   1.000
_cell.angle_alpha   90.00
_cell.angle_beta   90.00
_cell.angle_gamma   90.00
#
_symmetry.space_group_name_H-M   'P 1'
#
loop_
_entity.id
_entity.type
_entity.pdbx_description
1 polymer ?
#
loop_
_entity_poly.entity_id
_entity_poly.type
_entity_poly.pdbx_seq_one_letter_code
_entity_poly.pdbx_strand_id
1 'polypeptide(L)'
;MLENLMQILGLSGFSLKGFGPLLLQGSWMTIQLSFLCLLVSVGLGLIGASAKLSKFALLRVPAQAYTTLIRGVPDLVLMLLIFYSLQTWLTSLTEALGW
;
A
#
# COMPACT_ATOMS: atom_id res chain seq x y z
N MET A 1 -6.79 -44.46 -3.99
CA MET A 1 -8.27 -44.54 -3.96
C MET A 1 -8.91 -43.26 -3.41
N LEU A 2 -8.44 -42.73 -2.25
CA LEU A 2 -8.90 -41.43 -1.71
C LEU A 2 -8.59 -40.23 -2.61
N GLU A 3 -7.44 -40.24 -3.29
CA GLU A 3 -7.03 -39.12 -4.17
C GLU A 3 -7.92 -38.98 -5.41
N ASN A 4 -8.36 -40.08 -6.02
CA ASN A 4 -9.31 -40.07 -7.14
C ASN A 4 -10.69 -39.50 -6.74
N LEU A 5 -11.09 -39.67 -5.47
CA LEU A 5 -12.37 -39.17 -4.94
C LEU A 5 -12.31 -37.65 -4.71
N MET A 6 -11.18 -37.15 -4.21
CA MET A 6 -10.90 -35.70 -4.10
C MET A 6 -10.84 -35.01 -5.47
N GLN A 7 -10.42 -35.74 -6.51
CA GLN A 7 -10.34 -35.27 -7.89
C GLN A 7 -11.71 -35.21 -8.59
N ILE A 8 -12.62 -36.14 -8.28
CA ILE A 8 -14.01 -36.17 -8.78
C ILE A 8 -14.89 -35.09 -8.12
N LEU A 9 -14.63 -34.78 -6.84
CA LEU A 9 -15.37 -33.75 -6.09
C LEU A 9 -14.91 -32.30 -6.38
N GLY A 10 -13.95 -32.07 -7.28
CA GLY A 10 -13.44 -30.73 -7.60
C GLY A 10 -12.72 -30.01 -6.45
N LEU A 11 -12.51 -30.70 -5.33
CA LEU A 11 -11.88 -30.17 -4.10
C LEU A 11 -10.35 -30.03 -4.24
N SER A 12 -9.76 -30.49 -5.35
CA SER A 12 -8.39 -30.18 -5.73
C SER A 12 -8.17 -28.68 -6.06
N GLY A 13 -9.22 -27.85 -6.15
CA GLY A 13 -9.08 -26.38 -6.17
C GLY A 13 -8.49 -25.79 -4.87
N PHE A 14 -8.72 -26.44 -3.73
CA PHE A 14 -8.00 -26.17 -2.47
C PHE A 14 -6.60 -26.79 -2.43
N SER A 15 -6.28 -27.67 -3.38
CA SER A 15 -4.95 -28.26 -3.58
C SER A 15 -4.39 -27.84 -4.95
N LEU A 16 -4.17 -26.53 -5.12
CA LEU A 16 -3.36 -25.95 -6.20
C LEU A 16 -1.91 -26.44 -6.09
N LYS A 17 -1.65 -27.73 -6.36
CA LYS A 17 -0.35 -28.40 -6.09
C LYS A 17 0.20 -28.11 -4.68
N GLY A 18 -0.67 -28.02 -3.67
CA GLY A 18 -0.29 -27.66 -2.29
C GLY A 18 -0.20 -26.16 -1.96
N PHE A 19 -0.30 -25.26 -2.94
CA PHE A 19 -0.23 -23.79 -2.71
C PHE A 19 -1.58 -23.13 -2.41
N GLY A 20 -2.69 -23.84 -2.55
CA GLY A 20 -4.05 -23.29 -2.38
C GLY A 20 -4.27 -22.56 -1.05
N PRO A 21 -3.87 -23.13 0.10
CA PRO A 21 -3.97 -22.45 1.39
C PRO A 21 -3.12 -21.18 1.48
N LEU A 22 -1.92 -21.20 0.89
CA LEU A 22 -1.00 -20.04 0.88
C LEU A 22 -1.57 -18.89 0.04
N LEU A 23 -2.16 -19.20 -1.10
CA LEU A 23 -2.82 -18.22 -1.97
C LEU A 23 -4.07 -17.63 -1.31
N LEU A 24 -4.85 -18.45 -0.61
CA LEU A 24 -6.00 -17.98 0.16
C LEU A 24 -5.56 -17.04 1.28
N GLN A 25 -4.47 -17.37 1.99
CA GLN A 25 -3.89 -16.52 3.03
C GLN A 25 -3.37 -15.19 2.46
N GLY A 26 -2.65 -15.22 1.33
CA GLY A 26 -2.17 -14.01 0.66
C GLY A 26 -3.32 -13.13 0.15
N SER A 27 -4.38 -13.74 -0.37
CA SER A 27 -5.59 -13.03 -0.80
C SER A 27 -6.29 -12.36 0.39
N TRP A 28 -6.42 -13.08 1.51
CA TRP A 28 -6.97 -12.54 2.74
C TRP A 28 -6.15 -11.36 3.28
N MET A 29 -4.82 -11.48 3.29
CA MET A 29 -3.91 -10.39 3.68
C MET A 29 -4.08 -9.17 2.77
N THR A 30 -4.22 -9.37 1.45
CA THR A 30 -4.43 -8.28 0.49
C THR A 30 -5.74 -7.54 0.76
N ILE A 31 -6.81 -8.25 1.10
CA ILE A 31 -8.10 -7.64 1.45
C ILE A 31 -7.97 -6.80 2.72
N GLN A 32 -7.34 -7.35 3.77
CA GLN A 32 -7.12 -6.64 5.03
C GLN A 32 -6.30 -5.36 4.81
N LEU A 33 -5.18 -5.47 4.09
CA LEU A 33 -4.31 -4.34 3.79
C LEU A 33 -5.02 -3.29 2.94
N SER A 34 -5.72 -3.72 1.88
CA SER A 34 -6.45 -2.81 0.98
C SER A 34 -7.52 -2.01 1.71
N PHE A 35 -8.24 -2.64 2.65
CA PHE A 35 -9.26 -1.96 3.44
C PHE A 35 -8.67 -0.88 4.36
N LEU A 36 -7.56 -1.18 5.04
CA LEU A 36 -6.84 -0.22 5.89
C LEU A 36 -6.25 0.92 5.05
N CYS A 37 -5.60 0.61 3.93
CA CYS A 37 -5.06 1.61 3.01
C CYS A 37 -6.15 2.53 2.47
N LEU A 38 -7.34 2.00 2.16
CA LEU A 38 -8.47 2.79 1.68
C LEU A 38 -8.96 3.78 2.75
N LEU A 39 -9.14 3.33 4.00
CA LEU A 39 -9.53 4.21 5.10
C LEU A 39 -8.54 5.37 5.30
N VAL A 40 -7.24 5.06 5.32
CA VAL A 40 -6.19 6.08 5.47
C VAL A 40 -6.15 7.01 4.25
N SER A 41 -6.20 6.47 3.04
CA SER A 41 -6.13 7.24 1.79
C SER A 41 -7.30 8.20 1.65
N VAL A 42 -8.52 7.78 2.02
CA VAL A 42 -9.70 8.65 2.02
C VAL A 42 -9.54 9.77 3.04
N GLY A 43 -9.10 9.47 4.26
CA GLY A 43 -8.85 10.49 5.28
C GLY A 43 -7.85 11.55 4.83
N LEU A 44 -6.68 11.12 4.34
CA LEU A 44 -5.65 12.03 3.81
C LEU A 44 -6.13 12.78 2.56
N GLY A 45 -6.88 12.12 1.68
CA GLY A 45 -7.45 12.73 0.47
C GLY A 45 -8.45 13.85 0.78
N LEU A 46 -9.31 13.65 1.79
CA LEU A 46 -10.27 14.66 2.23
C LEU A 46 -9.58 15.88 2.87
N ILE A 47 -8.54 15.66 3.68
CA ILE A 47 -7.74 16.74 4.26
C ILE A 47 -7.05 17.53 3.14
N GLY A 48 -6.41 16.84 2.19
CA GLY A 48 -5.75 17.48 1.05
C GLY A 48 -6.71 18.25 0.15
N ALA A 49 -7.90 17.70 -0.12
CA ALA A 49 -8.94 18.37 -0.90
C ALA A 49 -9.46 19.63 -0.19
N SER A 50 -9.71 19.54 1.12
CA SER A 50 -10.14 20.67 1.94
C SER A 50 -9.09 21.79 1.96
N ALA A 51 -7.80 21.43 2.10
CA ALA A 51 -6.70 22.40 2.04
C ALA A 51 -6.57 23.06 0.66
N LYS A 52 -6.77 22.29 -0.42
CA LYS A 52 -6.71 22.79 -1.80
C LYS A 52 -7.86 23.75 -2.14
N LEU A 53 -9.04 23.54 -1.56
CA LEU A 53 -10.22 24.39 -1.77
C LEU A 53 -10.21 25.67 -0.92
N SER A 54 -9.28 25.77 0.03
CA SER A 54 -9.14 26.95 0.89
C SER A 54 -8.77 28.20 0.10
N LYS A 55 -9.32 29.35 0.51
CA LYS A 55 -9.01 30.67 -0.06
C LYS A 55 -7.58 31.13 0.25
N PHE A 56 -6.97 30.57 1.30
CA PHE A 56 -5.62 30.94 1.74
C PHE A 56 -4.55 30.28 0.87
N ALA A 57 -3.74 31.10 0.19
CA ALA A 57 -2.64 30.63 -0.65
C ALA A 57 -1.65 29.73 0.12
N LEU A 58 -1.45 30.01 1.41
CA LEU A 58 -0.56 29.24 2.30
C LEU A 58 -0.99 27.77 2.47
N LEU A 59 -2.28 27.46 2.40
CA LEU A 59 -2.78 26.08 2.48
C LEU A 59 -2.90 25.44 1.10
N ARG A 60 -3.26 26.23 0.09
CA ARG A 60 -3.50 25.75 -1.27
C ARG A 60 -2.21 25.34 -1.98
N VAL A 61 -1.14 26.13 -1.87
CA VAL A 61 0.14 25.88 -2.55
C VAL A 61 0.77 24.55 -2.13
N PRO A 62 0.98 24.25 -0.83
CA PRO A 62 1.55 22.96 -0.42
C PRO A 62 0.64 21.78 -0.74
N ALA A 63 -0.69 21.93 -0.60
CA ALA A 63 -1.63 20.88 -0.99
C ALA A 63 -1.56 20.57 -2.49
N GLN A 64 -1.44 21.61 -3.34
CA GLN A 64 -1.30 21.44 -4.77
C GLN A 64 0.04 20.79 -5.13
N ALA A 65 1.15 21.25 -4.54
CA ALA A 65 2.47 20.65 -4.74
C ALA A 65 2.49 19.16 -4.37
N TYR A 66 1.98 18.80 -3.19
CA TYR A 66 1.85 17.41 -2.73
C TYR A 66 1.03 16.56 -3.72
N THR A 67 -0.16 17.02 -4.14
CA THR A 67 -1.00 16.25 -5.06
C THR A 67 -0.38 16.10 -6.45
N THR A 68 0.34 17.11 -6.93
CA THR A 68 1.02 17.08 -8.24
C THR A 68 2.22 16.13 -8.21
N LEU A 69 3.02 16.16 -7.14
CA LEU A 69 4.19 15.28 -7.01
C LEU A 69 3.77 13.81 -6.93
N ILE A 70 2.86 13.46 -6.02
CA ILE A 70 2.46 12.06 -5.82
C ILE A 70 1.75 11.49 -7.05
N ARG A 71 0.97 12.31 -7.78
CA ARG A 71 0.32 11.86 -9.01
C ARG A 71 1.21 11.93 -10.25
N GLY A 72 2.31 12.68 -10.20
CA GLY A 72 3.25 12.86 -11.30
C GLY A 72 4.37 11.82 -11.32
N VAL A 73 4.71 11.26 -10.16
CA VAL A 73 5.74 10.22 -10.04
C VAL A 73 5.12 8.84 -10.34
N PRO A 74 5.77 7.99 -11.16
CA PRO A 74 5.32 6.62 -11.36
C PRO A 74 5.27 5.84 -10.04
N ASP A 75 4.24 5.02 -9.84
CA ASP A 75 4.00 4.30 -8.58
C ASP A 75 5.23 3.48 -8.12
N LEU A 76 5.85 2.75 -9.06
CA LEU A 76 7.09 2.00 -8.80
C LEU A 76 8.23 2.91 -8.33
N VAL A 77 8.41 4.09 -8.95
CA VAL A 77 9.46 5.03 -8.57
C VAL A 77 9.19 5.60 -7.17
N LEU A 78 7.94 5.91 -6.85
CA LEU A 78 7.54 6.37 -5.53
C LEU A 78 7.84 5.30 -4.47
N MET A 79 7.52 4.03 -4.76
CA MET A 79 7.87 2.91 -3.89
C MET A 79 9.39 2.84 -3.67
N LEU A 80 10.20 2.92 -4.72
CA LEU A 80 11.67 2.90 -4.59
C LEU A 80 12.19 4.08 -3.76
N LEU A 81 11.66 5.29 -3.96
CA LEU A 81 12.05 6.47 -3.18
C LEU A 81 11.72 6.29 -1.70
N ILE A 82 10.50 5.84 -1.38
CA ILE A 82 10.10 5.58 0.00
C ILE A 82 10.95 4.47 0.61
N PHE A 83 11.17 3.36 -0.09
CA PHE A 83 11.91 2.24 0.49
C PHE A 83 13.40 2.52 0.63
N TYR A 84 14.07 3.03 -0.40
CA TYR A 84 15.53 3.21 -0.37
C TYR A 84 15.95 4.55 0.22
N SER A 85 15.31 5.65 -0.19
CA SER A 85 15.74 6.98 0.28
C SER A 85 15.36 7.18 1.74
N LEU A 86 14.11 6.86 2.12
CA LEU A 86 13.66 7.09 3.51
C LEU A 86 14.52 6.30 4.51
N GLN A 87 14.93 5.08 4.18
CA GLN A 87 15.83 4.30 5.03
C GLN A 87 17.16 5.02 5.27
N THR A 88 17.83 5.49 4.22
CA THR A 88 19.10 6.25 4.35
C THR A 88 18.92 7.54 5.14
N TRP A 89 17.85 8.29 4.87
CA TRP A 89 17.53 9.51 5.61
C TRP A 89 17.25 9.24 7.08
N LEU A 90 16.50 8.17 7.38
CA LEU A 90 16.19 7.77 8.75
C LEU A 90 17.46 7.37 9.50
N THR A 91 18.32 6.54 8.91
CA THR A 91 19.62 6.16 9.50
C THR A 91 20.48 7.40 9.78
N SER A 92 20.60 8.30 8.80
CA SER A 92 21.38 9.54 8.98
C SER A 92 20.80 10.43 10.10
N LEU A 93 19.48 10.49 10.23
CA LEU A 93 18.81 11.22 11.31
C LEU A 93 19.05 10.56 12.66
N THR A 94 19.01 9.22 12.73
CA THR A 94 19.29 8.45 13.94
C THR A 94 20.73 8.65 14.40
N GLU A 95 21.69 8.57 13.49
CA GLU A 95 23.11 8.86 13.76
C GLU A 95 23.31 10.30 14.24
N ALA A 96 22.64 11.28 13.62
CA ALA A 96 22.68 12.67 14.04
C ALA A 96 22.09 12.90 15.44
N LEU A 97 21.14 12.05 15.85
CA LEU A 97 20.57 12.02 17.20
C LEU A 97 21.42 11.21 18.20
N GLY A 98 22.54 10.62 17.75
CA GLY A 98 23.48 9.87 18.58
C GLY A 98 22.99 8.47 18.98
N TRP A 99 22.00 7.94 18.28
CA TRP A 99 21.54 6.55 18.36
C TRP A 99 22.18 5.72 17.25
#